data_AF-A0A9E6JQI8-F1
#
_entry.id   AF-A0A9E6JQI8-F1
#
_cell.length_a   1.000
_cell.length_b   1.000
_cell.length_c   1.000
_cell.angle_alpha   90.00
_cell.angle_beta   90.00
_cell.angle_gamma   90.00
#
_symmetry.space_group_name_H-M   'P 1'
#
loop_
_entity.id
_entity.type
_entity.pdbx_description
1 polymer ?
#
loop_
_entity_poly.entity_id
_entity_poly.type
_entity_poly.pdbx_seq_one_letter_code
_entity_poly.pdbx_strand_id
1 'polypeptide(L)'
;MIEVSETIIAAISASIVTFIGVLYTVRKSYAHLRFQLEHDAKERERERQMSLRRHVYLPAIGVFSSNLSSIVNMANLELLNEQLFKINEDTPAIAQIQIVGSDTVVLATNHYSLVLTEALMTLIGERVKLLDLKHSFELAIEYENKSLANQREYIDMMTNYKLQGSADQSLLNRIEVQIKFYGEQTQKYGNEREKAFSILNKQHIAFLGICLDHLIKVSELIPPIVIAIREELELPLDRETFLYDHRKSMERMKNIIGDAVSKYETQGRS
;
A
#
# COMPACT_ATOMS: atom_id res chain seq x y z
N MET A 1 -89.47 0.86 -50.54
CA MET A 1 -88.54 1.91 -50.07
C MET A 1 -88.35 1.64 -48.59
N ILE A 2 -87.22 1.03 -48.20
CA ILE A 2 -86.99 0.62 -46.81
C ILE A 2 -86.54 1.86 -46.05
N GLU A 3 -87.41 2.41 -45.21
CA GLU A 3 -87.03 3.45 -44.24
C GLU A 3 -86.17 2.77 -43.16
N VAL A 4 -84.86 2.94 -43.26
CA VAL A 4 -83.95 2.54 -42.19
C VAL A 4 -84.22 3.47 -41.01
N SER A 5 -84.66 2.91 -39.89
CA SER A 5 -84.93 3.67 -38.67
C SER A 5 -83.68 4.43 -38.23
N GLU A 6 -83.81 5.73 -37.97
CA GLU A 6 -82.72 6.62 -37.51
C GLU A 6 -81.97 6.05 -36.29
N THR A 7 -82.66 5.24 -35.48
CA THR A 7 -82.10 4.52 -34.33
C THR A 7 -80.99 3.54 -34.69
N ILE A 8 -81.09 2.86 -35.84
CA ILE A 8 -80.08 1.89 -36.30
C ILE A 8 -78.82 2.62 -36.76
N ILE A 9 -78.97 3.74 -37.48
CA ILE A 9 -77.86 4.58 -37.92
C ILE A 9 -77.15 5.22 -36.73
N ALA A 10 -77.91 5.66 -35.72
CA ALA A 10 -77.38 6.18 -34.45
C ALA A 10 -76.62 5.09 -33.67
N ALA A 11 -77.15 3.87 -33.59
CA ALA A 11 -76.50 2.76 -32.89
C ALA A 11 -75.19 2.31 -33.56
N ILE A 12 -75.16 2.26 -34.90
CA ILE A 12 -73.95 1.92 -35.66
C ILE A 12 -72.89 3.01 -35.51
N SER A 13 -73.27 4.29 -35.64
CA SER A 13 -72.33 5.40 -35.46
C SER A 13 -71.76 5.48 -34.05
N ALA A 14 -72.58 5.27 -33.01
CA ALA A 14 -72.13 5.18 -31.62
C ALA A 14 -71.15 4.00 -31.40
N SER A 15 -71.40 2.85 -32.03
CA SER A 15 -70.54 1.66 -31.94
C SER A 15 -69.18 1.87 -32.60
N ILE A 16 -69.14 2.58 -33.74
CA ILE A 16 -67.89 2.93 -34.42
C ILE A 16 -67.08 3.92 -33.58
N VAL A 17 -67.72 4.95 -33.03
CA VAL A 17 -67.06 5.95 -32.18
C VAL A 17 -66.48 5.31 -30.91
N THR A 18 -67.25 4.43 -30.26
CA THR A 18 -66.76 3.69 -29.08
C THR A 18 -65.61 2.74 -29.43
N PHE A 19 -65.69 2.02 -30.55
CA PHE A 19 -64.60 1.15 -31.00
C PHE A 19 -63.31 1.92 -31.32
N ILE A 20 -63.41 3.05 -32.02
CA ILE A 20 -62.27 3.95 -32.28
C ILE A 20 -61.71 4.50 -30.96
N GLY A 21 -62.58 4.89 -30.03
CA GLY A 21 -62.18 5.36 -28.69
C GLY A 21 -61.41 4.30 -27.90
N VAL A 22 -61.86 3.05 -27.93
CA VAL A 22 -61.17 1.91 -27.29
C VAL A 22 -59.83 1.64 -27.97
N LEU A 23 -59.77 1.58 -29.31
CA LEU A 23 -58.51 1.36 -30.04
C LEU A 23 -57.48 2.46 -29.76
N TYR A 24 -57.92 3.72 -29.74
CA TYR A 24 -57.06 4.85 -29.39
C TYR A 24 -56.55 4.75 -27.95
N THR A 25 -57.41 4.41 -27.00
CA THR A 25 -57.06 4.25 -25.58
C THR A 25 -56.07 3.11 -25.38
N VAL A 26 -56.30 1.95 -26.00
CA VAL A 26 -55.41 0.80 -25.94
C VAL A 26 -54.04 1.13 -26.54
N ARG A 27 -54.01 1.77 -27.72
CA ARG A 27 -52.75 2.17 -28.37
C ARG A 27 -51.95 3.17 -27.52
N LYS A 28 -52.63 4.16 -26.94
CA LYS A 28 -51.99 5.16 -26.06
C LYS A 28 -51.48 4.51 -24.78
N SER A 29 -52.25 3.58 -24.20
CA SER A 29 -51.84 2.81 -23.02
C SER A 29 -50.58 1.98 -23.29
N TYR A 30 -50.52 1.26 -24.41
CA TYR A 30 -49.32 0.51 -24.82
C TYR A 30 -48.10 1.42 -25.05
N ALA A 31 -48.30 2.59 -25.67
CA ALA A 31 -47.20 3.55 -25.88
C ALA A 31 -46.66 4.09 -24.56
N HIS A 32 -47.54 4.44 -23.61
CA HIS A 32 -47.13 4.93 -22.29
C HIS A 32 -46.42 3.83 -21.47
N LEU A 33 -46.95 2.60 -21.49
CA LEU A 33 -46.33 1.46 -20.82
C LEU A 33 -44.94 1.16 -21.37
N ARG A 34 -44.75 1.18 -22.70
CA ARG A 34 -43.43 0.99 -23.29
C ARG A 34 -42.45 2.08 -22.87
N PHE A 35 -42.88 3.34 -22.88
CA PHE A 35 -42.04 4.46 -22.44
C PHE A 35 -41.64 4.33 -20.96
N GLN A 36 -42.58 3.94 -20.10
CA GLN A 36 -42.29 3.65 -18.68
C GLN A 36 -41.29 2.49 -18.53
N LEU A 37 -41.51 1.36 -19.21
CA LEU A 37 -40.61 0.22 -19.14
C LEU A 37 -39.20 0.54 -19.66
N GLU A 38 -39.08 1.34 -20.71
CA GLU A 38 -37.78 1.80 -21.23
C GLU A 38 -37.08 2.75 -20.24
N HIS A 39 -37.82 3.63 -19.58
CA HIS A 39 -37.28 4.50 -18.54
C HIS A 39 -36.83 3.70 -17.32
N ASP A 40 -37.69 2.82 -16.80
CA ASP A 40 -37.39 1.91 -15.68
C ASP A 40 -36.17 1.03 -15.99
N ALA A 41 -36.06 0.51 -17.22
CA ALA A 41 -34.91 -0.30 -17.63
C ALA A 41 -33.61 0.51 -17.62
N LYS A 42 -33.64 1.77 -18.08
CA LYS A 42 -32.49 2.68 -18.04
C LYS A 42 -32.11 3.07 -16.62
N GLU A 43 -33.10 3.37 -15.77
CA GLU A 43 -32.86 3.69 -14.36
C GLU A 43 -32.24 2.51 -13.62
N ARG A 44 -32.78 1.30 -13.79
CA ARG A 44 -32.22 0.07 -13.20
C ARG A 44 -30.80 -0.21 -13.69
N GLU A 45 -30.52 -0.02 -14.97
CA GLU A 45 -29.16 -0.20 -15.49
C GLU A 45 -28.19 0.81 -14.88
N ARG A 46 -28.60 2.07 -14.77
CA ARG A 46 -27.80 3.12 -14.11
C ARG A 46 -27.55 2.78 -12.64
N GLU A 47 -28.58 2.38 -11.90
CA GLU A 47 -28.45 1.95 -10.51
C GLU A 47 -27.51 0.76 -10.36
N ARG A 48 -27.61 -0.24 -11.25
CA ARG A 48 -26.73 -1.42 -11.27
C ARG A 48 -25.27 -1.02 -11.51
N GLN A 49 -25.01 -0.13 -12.48
CA GLN A 49 -23.67 0.37 -12.77
C GLN A 49 -23.10 1.17 -11.60
N MET A 50 -23.89 2.06 -10.98
CA MET A 50 -23.46 2.84 -9.82
C MET A 50 -23.18 1.97 -8.60
N SER A 51 -24.00 0.94 -8.38
CA SER A 51 -23.78 -0.06 -7.33
C SER A 51 -22.49 -0.84 -7.55
N LEU A 52 -22.25 -1.31 -8.78
CA LEU A 52 -21.02 -2.00 -9.15
C LEU A 52 -19.78 -1.13 -8.95
N ARG A 53 -19.81 0.11 -9.44
CA ARG A 53 -18.71 1.08 -9.25
C ARG A 53 -18.42 1.34 -7.78
N ARG A 54 -19.45 1.54 -6.96
CA ARG A 54 -19.28 1.73 -5.51
C ARG A 54 -18.65 0.51 -4.84
N HIS A 55 -19.06 -0.69 -5.24
CA HIS A 55 -18.51 -1.95 -4.73
C HIS A 55 -17.03 -2.11 -5.06
N VAL A 56 -16.58 -1.62 -6.21
CA VAL A 56 -15.16 -1.68 -6.62
C VAL A 56 -14.33 -0.52 -6.03
N TYR A 57 -14.87 0.70 -6.05
CA TYR A 57 -14.10 1.90 -5.70
C TYR A 57 -13.82 2.04 -4.21
N LEU A 58 -14.77 1.65 -3.34
CA LEU A 58 -14.57 1.79 -1.90
C LEU A 58 -13.42 0.91 -1.37
N PRO A 59 -13.34 -0.40 -1.71
CA PRO A 59 -12.18 -1.22 -1.35
C PRO A 59 -10.88 -0.67 -1.95
N ALA A 60 -10.89 -0.21 -3.20
CA ALA A 60 -9.70 0.27 -3.87
C ALA A 60 -9.06 1.49 -3.18
N ILE A 61 -9.87 2.38 -2.58
CA ILE A 61 -9.35 3.48 -1.75
C ILE A 61 -8.53 2.97 -0.56
N GLY A 62 -8.99 1.87 0.07
CA GLY A 62 -8.24 1.21 1.13
C GLY A 62 -6.90 0.65 0.63
N VAL A 63 -6.89 0.06 -0.55
CA VAL A 63 -5.67 -0.47 -1.19
C VAL A 63 -4.66 0.66 -1.47
N PHE A 64 -5.09 1.82 -1.96
CA PHE A 64 -4.17 2.94 -2.17
C PHE A 64 -3.49 3.40 -0.87
N SER A 65 -4.22 3.42 0.25
CA SER A 65 -3.65 3.73 1.57
C SER A 65 -2.66 2.64 2.03
N SER A 66 -3.01 1.38 1.83
CA SER A 66 -2.14 0.23 2.13
C SER A 66 -0.82 0.31 1.34
N ASN A 67 -0.90 0.63 0.05
CA ASN A 67 0.27 0.80 -0.82
C ASN A 67 1.21 1.93 -0.36
N LEU A 68 0.67 3.04 0.14
CA LEU A 68 1.48 4.11 0.73
C LEU A 68 2.21 3.63 2.00
N SER A 69 1.54 2.81 2.84
CA SER A 69 2.17 2.20 4.00
C SER A 69 3.32 1.27 3.62
N SER A 70 3.17 0.50 2.53
CA SER A 70 4.22 -0.38 2.01
C SER A 70 5.51 0.38 1.67
N ILE A 71 5.42 1.61 1.16
CA ILE A 71 6.60 2.47 0.91
C ILE A 71 7.37 2.75 2.21
N VAL A 72 6.68 3.08 3.29
CA VAL A 72 7.32 3.34 4.60
C VAL A 72 7.86 2.06 5.21
N ASN A 73 7.13 0.95 5.07
CA ASN A 73 7.55 -0.37 5.55
C ASN A 73 8.83 -0.85 4.88
N MET A 74 9.18 -0.36 3.68
CA MET A 74 10.48 -0.61 3.07
C MET A 74 11.65 -0.13 3.94
N ALA A 75 11.45 0.86 4.82
CA ALA A 75 12.50 1.25 5.77
C ALA A 75 12.65 0.25 6.94
N ASN A 76 11.69 -0.63 7.21
CA ASN A 76 11.81 -1.58 8.31
C ASN A 76 12.59 -2.83 7.88
N LEU A 77 13.86 -2.93 8.24
CA LEU A 77 14.75 -4.04 7.87
C LEU A 77 14.44 -5.37 8.60
N GLU A 78 13.51 -5.38 9.56
CA GLU A 78 13.05 -6.60 10.23
C GLU A 78 11.95 -7.33 9.45
N LEU A 79 11.27 -6.64 8.54
CA LEU A 79 10.23 -7.25 7.73
C LEU A 79 10.82 -8.18 6.68
N LEU A 80 10.27 -9.40 6.63
CA LEU A 80 10.57 -10.35 5.56
C LEU A 80 10.07 -9.81 4.23
N ASN A 81 10.76 -10.15 3.13
CA ASN A 81 10.37 -9.71 1.79
C ASN A 81 8.90 -10.07 1.46
N GLU A 82 8.44 -11.25 1.88
CA GLU A 82 7.06 -11.69 1.71
C GLU A 82 6.03 -10.76 2.39
N GLN A 83 6.39 -10.17 3.53
CA GLN A 83 5.54 -9.25 4.27
C GLN A 83 5.49 -7.86 3.61
N LEU A 84 6.56 -7.46 2.91
CA LEU A 84 6.63 -6.20 2.16
C LEU A 84 5.77 -6.24 0.89
N PHE A 85 5.61 -7.42 0.28
CA PHE A 85 4.86 -7.61 -0.96
C PHE A 85 3.45 -8.17 -0.76
N LYS A 86 2.88 -8.07 0.44
CA LYS A 86 1.44 -8.32 0.65
C LYS A 86 0.50 -7.47 -0.22
N ILE A 87 1.06 -6.48 -0.93
CA ILE A 87 0.47 -5.79 -2.09
C ILE A 87 -0.28 -6.77 -3.04
N ASN A 88 0.19 -8.02 -3.16
CA ASN A 88 -0.42 -9.01 -4.04
C ASN A 88 -1.82 -9.48 -3.62
N GLU A 89 -2.17 -9.46 -2.33
CA GLU A 89 -3.50 -9.91 -1.86
C GLU A 89 -4.62 -8.94 -2.27
N ASP A 90 -4.28 -7.65 -2.50
CA ASP A 90 -5.23 -6.57 -2.77
C ASP A 90 -5.31 -6.13 -4.26
N THR A 91 -4.49 -6.74 -5.12
CA THR A 91 -4.48 -6.55 -6.59
C THR A 91 -5.87 -6.60 -7.26
N PRO A 92 -6.83 -7.46 -6.82
CA PRO A 92 -8.12 -7.58 -7.47
C PRO A 92 -8.91 -6.27 -7.48
N ALA A 93 -8.84 -5.44 -6.44
CA ALA A 93 -9.64 -4.22 -6.34
C ALA A 93 -9.18 -3.14 -7.34
N ILE A 94 -7.86 -2.96 -7.50
CA ILE A 94 -7.31 -2.01 -8.49
C ILE A 94 -7.54 -2.55 -9.92
N ALA A 95 -7.37 -3.85 -10.14
CA ALA A 95 -7.66 -4.46 -11.45
C ALA A 95 -9.14 -4.31 -11.84
N GLN A 96 -10.07 -4.42 -10.89
CA GLN A 96 -11.49 -4.22 -11.14
C GLN A 96 -11.82 -2.78 -11.59
N ILE A 97 -11.07 -1.77 -11.15
CA ILE A 97 -11.23 -0.38 -11.64
C ILE A 97 -11.05 -0.33 -13.16
N GLN A 98 -10.10 -1.09 -13.71
CA GLN A 98 -9.84 -1.12 -15.15
C GLN A 98 -11.02 -1.68 -15.96
N ILE A 99 -11.94 -2.41 -15.32
CA ILE A 99 -13.11 -3.03 -15.96
C ILE A 99 -14.34 -2.12 -15.84
N VAL A 100 -14.57 -1.52 -14.67
CA VAL A 100 -15.83 -0.83 -14.37
C VAL A 100 -15.75 0.69 -14.45
N GLY A 101 -14.53 1.23 -14.45
CA GLY A 101 -14.30 2.65 -14.36
C GLY A 101 -14.25 3.38 -15.69
N SER A 102 -14.56 4.67 -15.62
CA SER A 102 -14.40 5.59 -16.73
C SER A 102 -12.93 5.79 -17.10
N ASP A 103 -12.68 6.25 -18.33
CA ASP A 103 -11.32 6.50 -18.82
C ASP A 103 -10.52 7.43 -17.89
N THR A 104 -11.17 8.43 -17.28
CA THR A 104 -10.51 9.36 -16.36
C THR A 104 -10.03 8.67 -15.09
N VAL A 105 -10.85 7.81 -14.48
CA VAL A 105 -10.48 7.02 -13.30
C VAL A 105 -9.40 6.01 -13.64
N VAL A 106 -9.53 5.32 -14.78
CA VAL A 106 -8.56 4.32 -15.24
C VAL A 106 -7.20 4.96 -15.50
N LEU A 107 -7.15 6.12 -16.18
CA LEU A 107 -5.91 6.84 -16.45
C LEU A 107 -5.24 7.33 -15.16
N ALA A 108 -6.01 7.90 -14.23
CA ALA A 108 -5.48 8.37 -12.94
C ALA A 108 -4.91 7.19 -12.13
N THR A 109 -5.62 6.06 -12.10
CA THR A 109 -5.20 4.84 -11.40
C THR A 109 -3.95 4.23 -12.03
N ASN A 110 -3.88 4.14 -13.36
CA ASN A 110 -2.71 3.61 -14.06
C ASN A 110 -1.47 4.47 -13.83
N HIS A 111 -1.62 5.80 -13.84
CA HIS A 111 -0.52 6.71 -13.53
C HIS A 111 -0.01 6.50 -12.09
N TYR A 112 -0.91 6.37 -11.12
CA TYR A 112 -0.54 6.04 -9.74
C TYR A 112 0.18 4.69 -9.65
N SER A 113 -0.36 3.64 -10.27
CA SER A 113 0.26 2.31 -10.23
C SER A 113 1.66 2.30 -10.85
N LEU A 114 1.89 3.07 -11.92
CA LEU A 114 3.20 3.21 -12.55
C LEU A 114 4.19 3.88 -11.60
N VAL A 115 3.84 5.04 -11.05
CA VAL A 115 4.73 5.80 -10.14
C VAL A 115 4.99 5.04 -8.85
N LEU A 116 3.99 4.33 -8.32
CA LEU A 116 4.16 3.41 -7.19
C LEU A 116 5.14 2.29 -7.52
N THR A 117 5.00 1.64 -8.69
CA THR A 117 5.90 0.56 -9.11
C THR A 117 7.33 1.05 -9.27
N GLU A 118 7.52 2.21 -9.89
CA GLU A 118 8.84 2.85 -10.03
C GLU A 118 9.47 3.15 -8.66
N ALA A 119 8.69 3.70 -7.73
CA ALA A 119 9.13 3.94 -6.36
C ALA A 119 9.54 2.65 -5.67
N LEU A 120 8.70 1.61 -5.71
CA LEU A 120 8.99 0.33 -5.06
C LEU A 120 10.25 -0.33 -5.64
N MET A 121 10.41 -0.35 -6.96
CA MET A 121 11.60 -0.94 -7.60
C MET A 121 12.88 -0.21 -7.21
N THR A 122 12.82 1.12 -7.14
CA THR A 122 13.94 1.95 -6.67
C THR A 122 14.29 1.62 -5.22
N LEU A 123 13.27 1.56 -4.34
CA LEU A 123 13.46 1.28 -2.91
C LEU A 123 13.96 -0.13 -2.64
N ILE A 124 13.53 -1.13 -3.40
CA ILE A 124 14.04 -2.50 -3.30
C ILE A 124 15.54 -2.54 -3.58
N GLY A 125 15.99 -1.85 -4.65
CA GLY A 125 17.41 -1.80 -5.00
C GLY A 125 18.29 -1.21 -3.90
N GLU A 126 17.83 -0.16 -3.23
CA GLU A 126 18.54 0.42 -2.08
C GLU A 126 18.42 -0.45 -0.82
N ARG A 127 17.27 -1.07 -0.57
CA ARG A 127 17.05 -1.94 0.59
C ARG A 127 17.98 -3.15 0.60
N VAL A 128 18.25 -3.77 -0.55
CA VAL A 128 19.17 -4.92 -0.64
C VAL A 128 20.55 -4.58 -0.07
N LYS A 129 21.08 -3.40 -0.37
CA LYS A 129 22.39 -2.94 0.14
C LYS A 129 22.40 -2.83 1.66
N LEU A 130 21.28 -2.38 2.26
CA LEU A 130 21.14 -2.30 3.71
C LEU A 130 21.01 -3.67 4.37
N LEU A 131 20.33 -4.62 3.72
CA LEU A 131 20.23 -5.99 4.21
C LEU A 131 21.60 -6.67 4.25
N ASP A 132 22.46 -6.44 3.26
CA ASP A 132 23.84 -6.94 3.26
C ASP A 132 24.67 -6.37 4.43
N LEU A 133 24.51 -5.08 4.70
CA LEU A 133 25.16 -4.42 5.86
C LEU A 133 24.63 -4.95 7.20
N LYS A 134 23.31 -5.13 7.30
CA LYS A 134 22.68 -5.73 8.48
C LYS A 134 23.18 -7.15 8.71
N HIS A 135 23.26 -7.95 7.65
CA HIS A 135 23.79 -9.31 7.73
C HIS A 135 25.26 -9.32 8.20
N SER A 136 26.09 -8.41 7.68
CA SER A 136 27.48 -8.26 8.10
C SER A 136 27.60 -7.89 9.59
N PHE A 137 26.72 -7.00 10.07
CA PHE A 137 26.63 -6.64 11.49
C PHE A 137 26.21 -7.83 12.37
N GLU A 138 25.21 -8.61 11.94
CA GLU A 138 24.74 -9.80 12.65
C GLU A 138 25.83 -10.89 12.73
N LEU A 139 26.56 -11.13 11.64
CA LEU A 139 27.70 -12.06 11.63
C LEU A 139 28.80 -11.63 12.60
N ALA A 140 29.11 -10.33 12.67
CA ALA A 140 30.10 -9.82 13.61
C ALA A 140 29.66 -10.06 15.08
N ILE A 141 28.38 -9.86 15.39
CA ILE A 141 27.81 -10.18 16.71
C ILE A 141 27.94 -11.69 17.01
N GLU A 142 27.59 -12.54 16.06
CA GLU A 142 27.66 -13.99 16.24
C GLU A 142 29.09 -14.45 16.55
N TYR A 143 30.07 -13.99 15.77
CA TYR A 143 31.47 -14.36 15.96
C TYR A 143 32.09 -13.77 17.23
N GLU A 144 31.72 -12.55 17.61
CA GLU A 144 32.11 -11.96 18.90
C GLU A 144 31.58 -12.80 20.06
N ASN A 145 30.29 -13.14 20.05
CA ASN A 145 29.65 -13.95 21.10
C ASN A 145 30.29 -15.34 21.20
N LYS A 146 30.54 -15.98 20.06
CA LYS A 146 31.21 -17.29 20.00
C LYS A 146 32.64 -17.21 20.54
N SER A 147 33.38 -16.17 20.20
CA SER A 147 34.75 -15.95 20.70
C SER A 147 34.76 -15.71 22.21
N LEU A 148 33.82 -14.90 22.71
CA LEU A 148 33.66 -14.63 24.14
C LEU A 148 33.28 -15.89 24.92
N ALA A 149 32.37 -16.72 24.38
CA ALA A 149 32.00 -17.99 24.99
C ALA A 149 33.19 -18.94 25.11
N ASN A 150 33.96 -19.11 24.02
CA ASN A 150 35.16 -19.94 24.03
C ASN A 150 36.22 -19.39 25.01
N GLN A 151 36.42 -18.07 25.05
CA GLN A 151 37.35 -17.45 26.00
C GLN A 151 36.98 -17.77 27.45
N ARG A 152 35.69 -17.68 27.81
CA ARG A 152 35.18 -18.03 29.14
C ARG A 152 35.44 -19.50 29.47
N GLU A 153 35.18 -20.40 28.53
CA GLU A 153 35.45 -21.83 28.71
C GLU A 153 36.92 -22.10 29.07
N TYR A 154 37.88 -21.46 28.36
CA TYR A 154 39.30 -21.61 28.68
C TYR A 154 39.69 -20.95 30.03
N ILE A 155 39.06 -19.85 30.42
CA ILE A 155 39.26 -19.24 31.75
C ILE A 155 38.79 -20.20 32.86
N ASP A 156 37.64 -20.84 32.65
CA ASP A 156 37.09 -21.83 33.60
C ASP A 156 38.00 -23.06 33.67
N MET A 157 38.50 -23.56 32.54
CA MET A 157 39.50 -24.63 32.50
C MET A 157 40.78 -24.25 33.26
N MET A 158 41.31 -23.04 33.05
CA MET A 158 42.49 -22.55 33.77
C MET A 158 42.24 -22.49 35.29
N THR A 159 41.06 -22.01 35.69
CA THR A 159 40.65 -21.91 37.10
C THR A 159 40.57 -23.29 37.75
N ASN A 160 39.87 -24.22 37.11
CA ASN A 160 39.76 -25.61 37.57
C ASN A 160 41.12 -26.29 37.66
N TYR A 161 41.98 -26.10 36.67
CA TYR A 161 43.31 -26.68 36.63
C TYR A 161 44.20 -26.14 37.76
N LYS A 162 44.14 -24.83 38.05
CA LYS A 162 44.83 -24.22 39.21
C LYS A 162 44.31 -24.76 40.54
N LEU A 163 43.00 -24.97 40.68
CA LEU A 163 42.39 -25.53 41.90
C LEU A 163 42.79 -26.99 42.17
N GLN A 164 43.11 -27.76 41.12
CA GLN A 164 43.58 -29.14 41.25
C GLN A 164 45.04 -29.26 41.72
N GLY A 165 45.75 -28.13 41.89
CA GLY A 165 47.14 -28.13 42.36
C GLY A 165 48.13 -28.75 41.37
N SER A 166 47.78 -28.83 40.09
CA SER A 166 48.60 -29.45 39.06
C SER A 166 49.74 -28.53 38.61
N ALA A 167 50.92 -29.11 38.35
CA ALA A 167 52.16 -28.38 38.08
C ALA A 167 52.61 -28.40 36.61
N ASP A 168 51.78 -28.86 35.66
CA ASP A 168 52.14 -28.87 34.24
C ASP A 168 52.01 -27.47 33.62
N GLN A 169 53.12 -26.74 33.67
CA GLN A 169 53.26 -25.41 33.11
C GLN A 169 53.02 -25.38 31.58
N SER A 170 53.29 -26.49 30.87
CA SER A 170 53.06 -26.56 29.42
C SER A 170 51.57 -26.54 29.08
N LEU A 171 50.74 -27.19 29.89
CA LEU A 171 49.28 -27.12 29.73
C LEU A 171 48.75 -25.72 30.04
N LEU A 172 49.20 -25.10 31.13
CA LEU A 172 48.81 -23.72 31.48
C LEU A 172 49.14 -22.73 30.38
N ASN A 173 50.37 -22.79 29.84
CA ASN A 173 50.79 -21.92 28.75
C ASN A 173 49.91 -22.11 27.50
N ARG A 174 49.50 -23.35 27.18
CA ARG A 174 48.59 -23.62 26.06
C ARG A 174 47.21 -23.00 26.29
N ILE A 175 46.67 -23.09 27.51
CA ILE A 175 45.38 -22.48 27.86
C ILE A 175 45.48 -20.94 27.77
N GLU A 176 46.55 -20.34 28.29
CA GLU A 176 46.77 -18.88 28.20
C GLU A 176 46.85 -18.38 26.75
N VAL A 177 47.52 -19.13 25.85
CA VAL A 177 47.55 -18.82 24.42
C VAL A 177 46.14 -18.84 23.82
N GLN A 178 45.29 -19.80 24.19
CA GLN A 178 43.90 -19.85 23.71
C GLN A 178 43.06 -18.69 24.27
N ILE A 179 43.17 -18.37 25.56
CA ILE A 179 42.49 -17.21 26.16
C ILE A 179 42.87 -15.92 25.43
N LYS A 180 44.16 -15.74 25.13
CA LYS A 180 44.65 -14.59 24.38
C LYS A 180 44.10 -14.57 22.95
N PHE A 181 44.16 -15.70 22.24
CA PHE A 181 43.63 -15.83 20.89
C PHE A 181 42.14 -15.43 20.82
N TYR A 182 41.30 -15.99 21.68
CA TYR A 182 39.87 -15.66 21.71
C TYR A 182 39.59 -14.24 22.22
N GLY A 183 40.46 -13.68 23.08
CA GLY A 183 40.42 -12.27 23.45
C GLY A 183 40.66 -11.34 22.26
N GLU A 184 41.68 -11.64 21.45
CA GLU A 184 41.98 -10.91 20.21
C GLU A 184 40.84 -11.03 19.18
N GLN A 185 40.25 -12.23 19.04
CA GLN A 185 39.07 -12.42 18.17
C GLN A 185 37.86 -11.61 18.65
N THR A 186 37.58 -11.61 19.96
CA THR A 186 36.48 -10.83 20.54
C THR A 186 36.66 -9.34 20.25
N GLN A 187 37.87 -8.81 20.43
CA GLN A 187 38.18 -7.42 20.10
C GLN A 187 38.05 -7.14 18.59
N LYS A 188 38.54 -8.04 17.74
CA LYS A 188 38.42 -7.91 16.29
C LYS A 188 36.96 -7.82 15.85
N TYR A 189 36.12 -8.76 16.25
CA TYR A 189 34.71 -8.78 15.87
C TYR A 189 33.91 -7.65 16.53
N GLY A 190 34.28 -7.22 17.75
CA GLY A 190 33.72 -6.02 18.37
C GLY A 190 33.98 -4.75 17.56
N ASN A 191 35.19 -4.59 17.02
CA ASN A 191 35.53 -3.47 16.13
C ASN A 191 34.81 -3.55 14.77
N GLU A 192 34.67 -4.76 14.20
CA GLU A 192 33.91 -4.98 12.96
C GLU A 192 32.42 -4.67 13.15
N ARG A 193 31.84 -5.09 14.28
CA ARG A 193 30.47 -4.78 14.68
C ARG A 193 30.23 -3.27 14.77
N GLU A 194 31.12 -2.54 15.45
CA GLU A 194 30.98 -1.09 15.62
C GLU A 194 31.04 -0.35 14.27
N LYS A 195 31.98 -0.74 13.39
CA LYS A 195 32.08 -0.20 12.03
C LYS A 195 30.83 -0.50 11.21
N ALA A 196 30.37 -1.74 11.20
CA ALA A 196 29.17 -2.15 10.47
C ALA A 196 27.93 -1.41 10.98
N PHE A 197 27.77 -1.28 12.29
CA PHE A 197 26.67 -0.56 12.93
C PHE A 197 26.64 0.93 12.55
N SER A 198 27.79 1.60 12.61
CA SER A 198 27.90 3.02 12.25
C SER A 198 27.50 3.27 10.79
N ILE A 199 28.01 2.43 9.87
CA ILE A 199 27.68 2.52 8.44
C ILE A 199 26.20 2.21 8.21
N LEU A 200 25.68 1.14 8.81
CA LEU A 200 24.31 0.71 8.67
C LEU A 200 23.34 1.80 9.15
N ASN A 201 23.51 2.33 10.35
CA ASN A 201 22.61 3.36 10.88
C ASN A 201 22.59 4.62 10.01
N LYS A 202 23.78 5.07 9.55
CA LYS A 202 23.86 6.24 8.68
C LYS A 202 23.12 6.02 7.37
N GLN A 203 23.33 4.88 6.72
CA GLN A 203 22.66 4.57 5.46
C GLN A 203 21.16 4.30 5.65
N HIS A 204 20.76 3.71 6.77
CA HIS A 204 19.37 3.43 7.09
C HIS A 204 18.56 4.71 7.30
N ILE A 205 19.11 5.71 7.99
CA ILE A 205 18.49 7.04 8.12
C ILE A 205 18.35 7.72 6.75
N ALA A 206 19.42 7.69 5.93
CA ALA A 206 19.37 8.25 4.59
C ALA A 206 18.29 7.56 3.72
N PHE A 207 18.20 6.23 3.81
CA PHE A 207 17.20 5.45 3.09
C PHE A 207 15.77 5.72 3.58
N LEU A 208 15.56 5.92 4.89
CA LEU A 208 14.27 6.37 5.40
C LEU A 208 13.85 7.71 4.76
N GLY A 209 14.79 8.65 4.59
CA GLY A 209 14.55 9.89 3.85
C GLY A 209 14.08 9.64 2.42
N ILE A 210 14.73 8.71 1.70
CA ILE A 210 14.36 8.32 0.33
C ILE A 210 12.94 7.70 0.30
N CYS A 211 12.61 6.79 1.23
CA CYS A 211 11.26 6.22 1.34
C CYS A 211 10.20 7.31 1.51
N LEU A 212 10.50 8.30 2.35
CA LEU A 212 9.57 9.39 2.66
C LEU A 212 9.39 10.36 1.48
N ASP A 213 10.44 10.63 0.71
CA ASP A 213 10.32 11.41 -0.53
C ASP A 213 9.44 10.70 -1.56
N HIS A 214 9.59 9.38 -1.71
CA HIS A 214 8.73 8.58 -2.57
C HIS A 214 7.28 8.52 -2.06
N LEU A 215 7.07 8.42 -0.74
CA LEU A 215 5.75 8.48 -0.13
C LEU A 215 5.01 9.77 -0.53
N ILE A 216 5.68 10.92 -0.40
CA ILE A 216 5.11 12.21 -0.77
C ILE A 216 4.71 12.21 -2.25
N LYS A 217 5.64 11.86 -3.15
CA LYS A 217 5.39 11.83 -4.61
C LYS A 217 4.20 10.95 -4.99
N VAL A 218 4.11 9.74 -4.41
CA VAL A 218 3.00 8.82 -4.70
C VAL A 218 1.69 9.32 -4.10
N SER A 219 1.73 9.93 -2.91
CA SER A 219 0.53 10.45 -2.24
C SER A 219 -0.12 11.63 -2.96
N GLU A 220 0.67 12.44 -3.69
CA GLU A 220 0.16 13.54 -4.53
C GLU A 220 -0.75 13.06 -5.67
N LEU A 221 -0.71 11.77 -6.00
CA LEU A 221 -1.55 11.15 -7.03
C LEU A 221 -2.90 10.63 -6.50
N ILE A 222 -3.10 10.62 -5.18
CA ILE A 222 -4.36 10.23 -4.56
C ILE A 222 -5.50 11.22 -4.87
N PRO A 223 -5.33 12.54 -4.74
CA PRO A 223 -6.41 13.49 -4.99
C PRO A 223 -7.03 13.38 -6.40
N PRO A 224 -6.25 13.30 -7.50
CA PRO A 224 -6.81 13.08 -8.84
C PRO A 224 -7.70 11.83 -8.93
N ILE A 225 -7.31 10.72 -8.30
CA ILE A 225 -8.09 9.48 -8.29
C ILE A 225 -9.39 9.68 -7.52
N VAL A 226 -9.32 10.24 -6.31
CA VAL A 226 -10.50 10.48 -5.46
C VAL A 226 -11.49 11.42 -6.13
N ILE A 227 -11.01 12.48 -6.78
CA ILE A 227 -11.85 13.43 -7.53
C ILE A 227 -12.55 12.70 -8.68
N ALA A 228 -11.81 11.95 -9.51
CA ALA A 228 -12.37 11.23 -10.64
C ALA A 228 -13.42 10.19 -10.21
N ILE A 229 -13.14 9.43 -9.14
CA ILE A 229 -14.07 8.47 -8.55
C ILE A 229 -15.35 9.16 -8.07
N ARG A 230 -15.23 10.30 -7.38
CA ARG A 230 -16.40 11.02 -6.85
C ARG A 230 -17.24 11.66 -7.94
N GLU A 231 -16.61 12.22 -8.97
CA GLU A 231 -17.30 12.73 -10.15
C GLU A 231 -18.09 11.60 -10.84
N GLU A 232 -17.48 10.42 -11.01
CA GLU A 232 -18.15 9.26 -11.62
C GLU A 232 -19.27 8.67 -10.74
N LEU A 233 -19.16 8.79 -9.42
CA LEU A 233 -20.21 8.39 -8.46
C LEU A 233 -21.23 9.49 -8.20
N GLU A 234 -21.16 10.64 -8.89
CA GLU A 234 -22.04 11.80 -8.70
C GLU A 234 -22.08 12.29 -7.23
N LEU A 235 -20.95 12.17 -6.54
CA LEU A 235 -20.79 12.58 -5.14
C LEU A 235 -20.15 13.97 -5.09
N PRO A 236 -20.88 15.01 -4.62
CA PRO A 236 -20.38 16.38 -4.61
C PRO A 236 -19.11 16.48 -3.75
N LEU A 237 -18.12 17.23 -4.24
CA LEU A 237 -16.87 17.52 -3.54
C LEU A 237 -16.48 18.97 -3.81
N ASP A 238 -16.16 19.72 -2.76
CA ASP A 238 -15.43 20.97 -2.92
C ASP A 238 -13.97 20.65 -3.26
N ARG A 239 -13.66 20.75 -4.56
CA ARG A 239 -12.35 20.41 -5.11
C ARG A 239 -11.25 21.34 -4.58
N GLU A 240 -11.55 22.62 -4.38
CA GLU A 240 -10.55 23.60 -3.97
C GLU A 240 -10.15 23.36 -2.51
N THR A 241 -11.14 23.21 -1.63
CA THR A 241 -10.91 22.91 -0.21
C THR A 241 -10.17 21.59 -0.04
N PHE A 242 -10.60 20.53 -0.76
CA PHE A 242 -9.95 19.23 -0.68
C PHE A 242 -8.47 19.26 -1.11
N LEU A 243 -8.16 19.92 -2.24
CA LEU A 243 -6.78 20.04 -2.72
C LEU A 243 -5.93 20.94 -1.83
N TYR A 244 -6.52 21.95 -1.19
CA TYR A 244 -5.83 22.80 -0.22
C TYR A 244 -5.45 22.01 1.03
N ASP A 245 -6.39 21.30 1.64
CA ASP A 245 -6.16 20.50 2.85
C ASP A 245 -5.15 19.38 2.62
N HIS A 246 -5.21 18.73 1.46
CA HIS A 246 -4.23 17.72 1.08
C HIS A 246 -2.82 18.30 0.97
N ARG A 247 -2.63 19.40 0.22
CA ARG A 247 -1.32 20.06 0.09
C ARG A 247 -0.77 20.50 1.44
N LYS A 248 -1.59 21.12 2.28
CA LYS A 248 -1.20 21.52 3.63
C LYS A 248 -0.77 20.33 4.49
N SER A 249 -1.44 19.20 4.36
CA SER A 249 -1.06 17.95 5.05
C SER A 249 0.28 17.42 4.56
N MET A 250 0.54 17.47 3.25
CA MET A 250 1.82 17.05 2.65
C MET A 250 2.98 17.96 3.05
N GLU A 251 2.78 19.28 3.05
CA GLU A 251 3.79 20.24 3.52
C GLU A 251 4.13 20.01 5.00
N ARG A 252 3.11 19.78 5.84
CA ARG A 252 3.33 19.47 7.25
C ARG A 252 4.12 18.17 7.42
N MET A 253 3.78 17.14 6.65
CA MET A 253 4.51 15.87 6.66
C MET A 253 5.98 16.08 6.28
N LYS A 254 6.24 16.81 5.19
CA LYS A 254 7.59 17.14 4.72
C LYS A 254 8.41 17.87 5.79
N ASN A 255 7.81 18.84 6.48
CA ASN A 255 8.49 19.59 7.54
C ASN A 255 8.83 18.70 8.74
N ILE A 256 7.90 17.87 9.20
CA ILE A 256 8.14 16.92 10.31
C ILE A 256 9.29 15.97 9.97
N ILE A 257 9.32 15.48 8.73
CA ILE A 257 10.35 14.57 8.24
C ILE A 257 11.71 15.27 8.18
N GLY A 258 11.79 16.46 7.60
CA GLY A 258 13.02 17.25 7.53
C GLY A 258 13.58 17.58 8.92
N ASP A 259 12.71 17.94 9.86
CA ASP A 259 13.09 18.20 11.26
C ASP A 259 13.61 16.93 11.95
N ALA A 260 13.01 15.77 11.70
CA ALA A 260 13.44 14.50 12.28
C ALA A 260 14.83 14.08 11.73
N VAL A 261 15.02 14.14 10.41
CA VAL A 261 16.29 13.76 9.75
C VAL A 261 17.42 14.68 10.21
N SER A 262 17.21 16.00 10.23
CA SER A 262 18.23 16.97 10.66
C SER A 262 18.65 16.81 12.12
N LYS A 263 17.71 16.50 13.03
CA LYS A 263 18.02 16.19 14.43
C LYS A 263 18.92 14.97 14.57
N TYR A 264 18.66 13.92 13.79
CA TYR A 264 19.49 12.72 13.80
C TYR A 264 20.90 12.97 13.24
N GLU A 265 21.02 13.74 12.17
CA GLU A 265 22.34 14.09 11.60
C GLU A 265 23.19 14.95 12.54
N THR A 266 22.57 15.81 13.34
CA THR A 266 23.26 16.65 14.32
C THR A 266 23.67 15.89 15.59
N GLN A 267 22.86 14.93 16.05
CA GLN A 267 23.20 14.07 17.19
C GLN A 267 24.21 12.98 16.85
N GLY A 268 24.26 12.49 15.61
CA GLY A 268 25.26 11.51 15.17
C GLY A 268 26.68 12.07 14.98
N ARG A 269 26.90 13.36 15.24
CA ARG A 269 28.22 14.05 15.15
C ARG A 269 28.83 14.38 16.53
N SER A 270 28.11 14.15 17.62
CA SER A 270 28.60 14.31 19.01
C SER A 270 28.99 12.96 19.61
#